data_AF-A0A1S9T9T5-F1
#
_entry.id   AF-A0A1S9T9T5-F1
#
_cell.length_a   1.000
_cell.length_b   1.000
_cell.length_c   1.000
_cell.angle_alpha   90.00
_cell.angle_beta   90.00
_cell.angle_gamma   90.00
#
_symmetry.space_group_name_H-M   'P 1'
#
loop_
_entity.id
_entity.type
_entity.pdbx_description
1 polymer ?
#
loop_
_entity_poly.entity_id
_entity_poly.type
_entity_poly.pdbx_seq_one_letter_code
_entity_poly.pdbx_strand_id
1 'polypeptide(L)'
;MKFKKQKKKRKSKKYFKKRRKQKKLNISQEHIQQIILKADPSLSCLFPETIRLQDANDVCSFLEKHHHVILQPISQKLDTQVVTVLIDSNQQYEMQYGNEILRFPDKEYMVSYVKDHIQVASYLAQQHIPFATIKNNLFDLRVILQQRKGSGVWKVTERYVEVTNEIFTIHQAIYDSNLQEINIDELVKNMDAIALQVVQKLGEAFPYHRRWGFDIKIDQNKNVWISKTHASPPRVKGNKQRMYSFLQTDEYVSSLFPETMQLNETQDLWLLLDKYRHVVLKPISGSLGTGIIKLLIDSNDQCEMQYGNQTLKDLNKKQLLAHVQKKMKPKPYLVQEYIQLAKIENCPFDVRVIVQQKSTEFTYIVTGIYAKVAQEGYFTTNLAKKGKVLTLQQAIDRSHLNKVTTIDELVKNIDHAALQIAQKLGEISPHHRIWGLDVGIDHHGKIWIIEANSNPGMKGFKKLENKSMYKMIQAYKKIK
;
A
#
# COMPACT_ATOMS: atom_id res chain seq x y z
N MET A 1 -14.78 28.30 -60.74
CA MET A 1 -14.13 27.01 -60.38
C MET A 1 -13.31 27.20 -59.11
N LYS A 2 -13.41 26.24 -58.19
CA LYS A 2 -13.23 26.41 -56.75
C LYS A 2 -11.77 26.24 -56.27
N PHE A 3 -11.49 27.03 -55.23
CA PHE A 3 -10.31 27.16 -54.38
C PHE A 3 -9.91 25.93 -53.51
N LYS A 4 -8.63 25.92 -53.07
CA LYS A 4 -8.03 25.38 -51.82
C LYS A 4 -7.81 23.85 -51.75
N LYS A 5 -6.75 23.28 -51.14
CA LYS A 5 -5.67 23.79 -50.28
C LYS A 5 -4.58 22.71 -50.17
N GLN A 6 -3.32 23.14 -50.19
CA GLN A 6 -2.14 22.35 -49.83
C GLN A 6 -2.29 21.66 -48.46
N LYS A 7 -1.81 20.40 -48.40
CA LYS A 7 -1.63 19.59 -47.19
C LYS A 7 -0.70 20.30 -46.20
N LYS A 8 -1.26 21.07 -45.25
CA LYS A 8 -0.53 21.55 -44.07
C LYS A 8 -0.27 20.38 -43.12
N LYS A 9 1.02 20.06 -42.93
CA LYS A 9 1.57 19.39 -41.73
C LYS A 9 0.92 20.00 -40.47
N ARG A 10 -0.06 19.32 -39.86
CA ARG A 10 -0.52 19.68 -38.52
C ARG A 10 0.47 19.13 -37.51
N LYS A 11 1.38 20.04 -37.12
CA LYS A 11 2.21 19.97 -35.91
C LYS A 11 1.42 19.31 -34.78
N SER A 12 1.86 18.14 -34.35
CA SER A 12 1.55 17.64 -33.02
C SER A 12 2.10 18.65 -32.02
N LYS A 13 1.23 19.54 -31.53
CA LYS A 13 1.50 20.28 -30.29
C LYS A 13 1.54 19.23 -29.18
N LYS A 14 2.75 18.67 -28.98
CA LYS A 14 3.19 18.07 -27.74
C LYS A 14 2.89 19.10 -26.65
N TYR A 15 1.73 18.97 -26.00
CA TYR A 15 1.58 19.43 -24.64
C TYR A 15 2.51 18.60 -23.77
N PHE A 16 3.80 18.95 -23.79
CA PHE A 16 4.62 18.84 -22.60
C PHE A 16 3.98 19.79 -21.59
N LYS A 17 2.95 19.32 -20.89
CA LYS A 17 2.69 19.82 -19.54
C LYS A 17 3.99 19.53 -18.81
N LYS A 18 4.84 20.55 -18.63
CA LYS A 18 5.83 20.58 -17.55
C LYS A 18 5.08 20.00 -16.36
N ARG A 19 5.47 18.79 -15.91
CA ARG A 19 5.10 18.29 -14.60
C ARG A 19 5.52 19.44 -13.68
N ARG A 20 4.56 20.24 -13.19
CA ARG A 20 4.78 21.02 -11.99
C ARG A 20 5.21 19.95 -10.99
N LYS A 21 6.53 19.87 -10.71
CA LYS A 21 7.01 19.16 -9.53
C LYS A 21 6.10 19.68 -8.43
N GLN A 22 5.25 18.82 -7.86
CA GLN A 22 4.61 19.16 -6.58
C GLN A 22 5.79 19.57 -5.71
N LYS A 23 5.92 20.87 -5.41
CA LYS A 23 6.92 21.32 -4.44
C LYS A 23 6.57 20.51 -3.19
N LYS A 24 7.43 19.56 -2.82
CA LYS A 24 7.30 18.91 -1.51
C LYS A 24 7.29 20.05 -0.51
N LEU A 25 6.29 20.07 0.36
CA LEU A 25 6.26 21.00 1.48
C LEU A 25 7.48 20.62 2.33
N ASN A 26 8.54 21.43 2.31
CA ASN A 26 9.75 21.18 3.08
C ASN A 26 9.64 21.94 4.40
N ILE A 27 8.70 21.49 5.24
CA ILE A 27 8.40 22.08 6.54
C ILE A 27 8.61 20.98 7.58
N SER A 28 9.26 21.30 8.70
CA SER A 28 9.51 20.35 9.79
C SER A 28 8.21 19.93 10.47
N GLN A 29 8.21 18.79 11.16
CA GLN A 29 7.06 18.32 11.94
C GLN A 29 6.68 19.32 13.04
N GLU A 30 7.67 19.86 13.75
CA GLU A 30 7.51 20.91 14.75
C GLU A 30 6.78 22.13 14.19
N HIS A 31 7.18 22.62 13.01
CA HIS A 31 6.55 23.80 12.42
C HIS A 31 5.12 23.51 11.95
N ILE A 32 4.85 22.29 11.46
CA ILE A 32 3.47 21.86 11.15
C ILE A 32 2.62 21.85 12.42
N GLN A 33 3.12 21.27 13.51
CA GLN A 33 2.44 21.26 14.81
C GLN A 33 2.16 22.67 15.31
N GLN A 34 3.14 23.59 15.25
CA GLN A 34 2.95 24.98 15.64
C GLN A 34 1.87 25.69 14.80
N ILE A 35 1.79 25.43 13.49
CA ILE A 35 0.72 25.96 12.63
C ILE A 35 -0.65 25.45 13.11
N ILE A 36 -0.76 24.16 13.43
CA ILE A 36 -2.00 23.56 13.93
C ILE A 36 -2.40 24.20 15.26
N LEU A 37 -1.49 24.25 16.23
CA LEU A 37 -1.78 24.76 17.58
C LEU A 37 -2.02 26.27 17.60
N LYS A 38 -1.38 27.04 16.70
CA LYS A 38 -1.68 28.46 16.53
C LYS A 38 -3.08 28.69 15.97
N ALA A 39 -3.55 27.80 15.09
CA ALA A 39 -4.89 27.87 14.53
C ALA A 39 -5.96 27.33 15.48
N ASP A 40 -5.60 26.39 16.36
CA ASP A 40 -6.50 25.80 17.35
C ASP A 40 -5.74 25.22 18.56
N PRO A 41 -5.60 25.98 19.65
CA PRO A 41 -4.88 25.53 20.84
C PRO A 41 -5.51 24.32 21.55
N SER A 42 -6.81 24.07 21.32
CA SER A 42 -7.52 22.94 21.93
C SER A 42 -7.01 21.57 21.43
N LEU A 43 -6.30 21.55 20.30
CA LEU A 43 -5.71 20.34 19.71
C LEU A 43 -4.37 19.95 20.34
N SER A 44 -3.90 20.67 21.37
CA SER A 44 -2.63 20.40 22.06
C SER A 44 -2.55 19.00 22.67
N CYS A 45 -3.66 18.46 23.17
CA CYS A 45 -3.73 17.10 23.73
C CYS A 45 -3.48 15.98 22.71
N LEU A 46 -3.46 16.29 21.41
CA LEU A 46 -3.23 15.31 20.34
C LEU A 46 -1.75 15.14 19.99
N PHE A 47 -0.86 15.93 20.59
CA PHE A 47 0.57 15.91 20.31
C PHE A 47 1.35 15.75 21.60
N PRO A 48 2.42 14.95 21.62
CA PRO A 48 3.36 14.98 22.74
C PRO A 48 3.87 16.41 22.93
N GLU A 49 3.88 16.88 24.17
CA GLU A 49 4.42 18.20 24.47
C GLU A 49 5.87 18.26 23.99
N THR A 50 6.21 19.31 23.24
CA THR A 50 7.53 19.43 22.60
C THR A 50 8.00 20.87 22.72
N ILE A 51 9.21 21.06 23.23
CA ILE A 51 9.87 22.36 23.32
C ILE A 51 11.18 22.34 22.54
N ARG A 52 11.57 23.50 22.03
CA ARG A 52 12.91 23.70 21.49
C ARG A 52 13.83 24.13 22.62
N LEU A 53 14.90 23.38 22.84
CA LEU A 53 15.88 23.68 23.87
C LEU A 53 16.71 24.90 23.47
N GLN A 54 16.80 25.87 24.37
CA GLN A 54 17.68 27.03 24.28
C GLN A 54 18.91 26.82 25.16
N ASP A 55 18.74 26.23 26.34
CA ASP A 55 19.82 25.90 27.25
C ASP A 55 19.59 24.54 27.96
N ALA A 56 20.60 24.08 28.70
CA ALA A 56 20.56 22.77 29.37
C ALA A 56 19.58 22.71 30.56
N ASN A 57 19.21 23.84 31.17
CA ASN A 57 18.22 23.89 32.24
C ASN A 57 16.80 23.68 31.70
N ASP A 58 16.56 23.95 30.41
CA ASP A 58 15.30 23.61 29.75
C ASP A 58 15.04 22.10 29.83
N VAL A 59 16.09 21.28 29.70
CA VAL A 59 15.99 19.81 29.84
C VAL A 59 15.49 19.45 31.23
N CYS A 60 16.05 20.06 32.28
CA CYS A 60 15.61 19.81 33.66
C CYS A 60 14.18 20.26 33.90
N SER A 61 13.84 21.49 33.51
CA SER A 61 12.51 22.05 33.75
C SER A 61 11.42 21.22 33.07
N PHE A 62 11.73 20.72 31.87
CA PHE A 62 10.85 19.83 31.12
C PHE A 62 10.81 18.41 31.70
N LEU A 63 11.94 17.91 32.21
CA LEU A 63 12.05 16.62 32.87
C LEU A 63 11.30 16.58 34.21
N GLU A 64 11.37 17.61 35.04
CA GLU A 64 10.60 17.71 36.28
C GLU A 64 9.08 17.68 36.02
N LYS A 65 8.65 18.26 34.90
CA LYS A 65 7.25 18.24 34.48
C LYS A 65 6.79 16.86 34.00
N HIS A 66 7.60 16.15 33.20
CA HIS A 66 7.17 14.94 32.50
C HIS A 66 7.76 13.63 33.04
N HIS A 67 8.77 13.70 33.91
CA HIS A 67 9.57 12.59 34.49
C HIS A 67 10.31 11.71 33.47
N HIS A 68 9.92 11.73 32.20
CA HIS A 68 10.54 10.99 31.12
C HIS A 68 10.45 11.80 29.82
N VAL A 69 11.61 12.14 29.25
CA VAL A 69 11.79 13.07 28.14
C VAL A 69 12.67 12.45 27.07
N ILE A 70 12.33 12.71 25.82
CA ILE A 70 13.10 12.31 24.63
C ILE A 70 13.69 13.56 24.00
N LEU A 71 15.03 13.62 23.87
CA LEU A 71 15.71 14.64 23.11
C LEU A 71 15.88 14.18 21.66
N GLN A 72 15.18 14.84 20.74
CA GLN A 72 15.19 14.52 19.31
C GLN A 72 16.06 15.52 18.53
N PRO A 73 17.03 15.06 17.72
CA PRO A 73 17.80 15.94 16.86
C PRO A 73 16.94 16.68 15.83
N ILE A 74 17.14 17.98 15.69
CA ILE A 74 16.47 18.84 14.69
C ILE A 74 17.01 18.55 13.27
N SER A 75 18.27 18.10 13.15
CA SER A 75 18.90 17.78 11.86
C SER A 75 19.52 16.38 11.89
N GLN A 76 19.46 15.67 10.77
CA GLN A 76 20.13 14.37 10.57
C GLN A 76 21.64 14.53 10.32
N LYS A 77 22.36 15.27 11.16
CA LYS A 77 23.83 15.21 11.16
C LYS A 77 24.25 13.82 11.66
N LEU A 78 25.33 13.28 11.11
CA LEU A 78 25.79 11.90 11.40
C LEU A 78 26.07 11.65 12.89
N ASP A 79 26.39 12.70 13.66
CA ASP A 79 26.83 12.58 15.06
C ASP A 79 25.73 12.89 16.10
N THR A 80 24.49 13.18 15.68
CA THR A 80 23.39 13.47 16.62
C THR A 80 22.47 12.27 16.77
N GLN A 81 22.35 11.74 18.00
CA GLN A 81 21.51 10.58 18.34
C GLN A 81 20.30 10.99 19.18
N VAL A 82 19.25 10.16 19.22
CA VAL A 82 18.15 10.36 20.16
C VAL A 82 18.65 10.07 21.57
N VAL A 83 18.31 10.96 22.51
CA VAL A 83 18.67 10.80 23.92
C VAL A 83 17.40 10.63 24.73
N THR A 84 17.38 9.65 25.62
CA THR A 84 16.26 9.49 26.57
C THR A 84 16.74 9.95 27.94
N VAL A 85 15.94 10.74 28.63
CA VAL A 85 16.24 11.25 29.97
C VAL A 85 15.07 10.92 30.87
N LEU A 86 15.32 10.30 32.01
CA LEU A 86 14.27 9.90 32.96
C LEU A 86 14.67 10.20 34.40
N ILE A 87 13.67 10.51 35.22
CA ILE A 87 13.77 10.54 36.68
C ILE A 87 13.02 9.32 37.18
N ASP A 88 13.72 8.40 37.83
CA ASP A 88 13.10 7.21 38.40
C ASP A 88 12.32 7.52 39.70
N SER A 89 11.65 6.51 40.26
CA SER A 89 10.91 6.65 41.52
C SER A 89 11.78 6.99 42.74
N ASN A 90 13.10 6.81 42.64
CA ASN A 90 14.08 7.11 43.69
C ASN A 90 14.77 8.47 43.48
N GLN A 91 14.25 9.32 42.57
CA GLN A 91 14.86 10.60 42.20
C GLN A 91 16.27 10.45 41.60
N GLN A 92 16.60 9.30 41.03
CA GLN A 92 17.82 9.11 40.26
C GLN A 92 17.60 9.56 38.81
N TYR A 93 18.56 10.32 38.30
CA TYR A 93 18.54 10.84 36.94
C TYR A 93 19.30 9.88 36.03
N GLU A 94 18.62 9.31 35.04
CA GLU A 94 19.25 8.45 34.05
C GLU A 94 19.15 9.08 32.65
N MET A 95 20.23 8.96 31.89
CA MET A 95 20.28 9.34 30.49
C MET A 95 20.75 8.18 29.65
N GLN A 96 19.95 7.79 28.67
CA GLN A 96 20.35 6.83 27.65
C GLN A 96 20.82 7.58 26.40
N TYR A 97 22.09 7.38 26.05
CA TYR A 97 22.71 7.91 24.85
C TYR A 97 23.21 6.74 23.98
N GLY A 98 22.51 6.42 22.91
CA GLY A 98 22.78 5.21 22.12
C GLY A 98 22.57 3.94 22.95
N ASN A 99 23.63 3.16 23.12
CA ASN A 99 23.62 1.93 23.93
C ASN A 99 24.11 2.14 25.37
N GLU A 100 24.55 3.35 25.72
CA GLU A 100 25.07 3.68 27.04
C GLU A 100 23.96 4.24 27.92
N ILE A 101 23.93 3.79 29.18
CA ILE A 101 23.06 4.33 30.22
C ILE A 101 23.97 5.03 31.23
N LEU A 102 23.80 6.33 31.34
CA LEU A 102 24.49 7.19 32.29
C LEU A 102 23.55 7.46 33.47
N ARG A 103 24.09 7.42 34.68
CA ARG A 103 23.36 7.72 35.91
C ARG A 103 24.02 8.90 36.59
N PHE A 104 23.22 9.85 37.03
CA PHE A 104 23.70 11.05 37.70
C PHE A 104 23.19 11.09 39.14
N PRO A 105 24.05 11.49 40.10
CA PRO A 105 23.68 11.52 41.51
C PRO A 105 22.65 12.61 41.81
N ASP A 106 22.62 13.70 41.04
CA ASP A 106 21.66 14.79 41.15
C ASP A 106 21.46 15.50 39.79
N LYS A 107 20.55 16.49 39.78
CA LYS A 107 20.23 17.27 38.59
C LYS A 107 21.39 18.15 38.13
N GLU A 108 22.19 18.69 39.04
CA GLU A 108 23.31 19.58 38.73
C GLU A 108 24.37 18.86 37.90
N TYR A 109 24.72 17.63 38.26
CA TYR A 109 25.64 16.79 37.48
C TYR A 109 25.08 16.45 36.10
N MET A 110 23.80 16.10 36.01
CA MET A 110 23.15 15.83 34.72
C MET A 110 23.16 17.07 33.82
N VAL A 111 22.83 18.25 34.35
CA VAL A 111 22.86 19.52 33.58
C VAL A 111 24.27 19.85 33.12
N SER A 112 25.28 19.67 33.97
CA SER A 112 26.68 19.85 33.56
C SER A 112 27.03 18.93 32.40
N TYR A 113 26.66 17.65 32.51
CA TYR A 113 26.90 16.69 31.44
C TYR A 113 26.22 17.10 30.12
N VAL A 114 24.95 17.52 30.18
CA VAL A 114 24.20 18.04 29.02
C VAL A 114 24.92 19.24 28.41
N LYS A 115 25.39 20.20 29.22
CA LYS A 115 26.12 21.39 28.73
C LYS A 115 27.39 21.02 27.98
N ASP A 116 28.13 20.04 28.51
CA ASP A 116 29.45 19.69 28.01
C ASP A 116 29.40 18.75 26.79
N HIS A 117 28.37 17.90 26.71
CA HIS A 117 28.31 16.80 25.73
C HIS A 117 27.15 16.89 24.73
N ILE A 118 26.12 17.71 25.01
CA ILE A 118 24.94 17.84 24.15
C ILE A 118 24.83 19.27 23.63
N GLN A 119 24.89 19.42 22.30
CA GLN A 119 24.60 20.70 21.65
C GLN A 119 23.09 20.99 21.68
N VAL A 120 22.56 21.47 22.82
CA VAL A 120 21.12 21.64 23.09
C VAL A 120 20.34 22.37 22.01
N ALA A 121 20.93 23.39 21.37
CA ALA A 121 20.29 24.14 20.28
C ALA A 121 19.97 23.29 19.02
N SER A 122 20.55 22.09 18.93
CA SER A 122 20.32 21.10 17.88
C SER A 122 19.22 20.08 18.24
N TYR A 123 18.58 20.20 19.40
CA TYR A 123 17.61 19.23 19.93
C TYR A 123 16.25 19.88 20.23
N LEU A 124 15.20 19.07 20.10
CA LEU A 124 13.89 19.29 20.70
C LEU A 124 13.75 18.37 21.91
N ALA A 125 13.20 18.84 23.02
CA ALA A 125 12.75 17.96 24.09
C ALA A 125 11.27 17.65 23.87
N GLN A 126 10.93 16.37 23.89
CA GLN A 126 9.58 15.85 23.70
C GLN A 126 9.19 14.95 24.86
N GLN A 127 7.96 15.07 25.34
CA GLN A 127 7.41 14.19 26.36
C GLN A 127 7.47 12.73 25.88
N HIS A 128 8.00 11.83 26.71
CA HIS A 128 7.92 10.40 26.44
C HIS A 128 6.48 9.90 26.68
N ILE A 129 5.91 9.22 25.68
CA ILE A 129 4.61 8.55 25.79
C ILE A 129 4.83 7.04 25.58
N PRO A 130 4.37 6.17 26.50
CA PRO A 130 4.47 4.72 26.36
C PRO A 130 3.46 4.22 25.32
N PHE A 131 3.83 4.26 24.06
CA PHE A 131 2.97 3.84 22.96
C PHE A 131 2.80 2.32 22.89
N ALA A 132 1.68 1.89 22.32
CA ALA A 132 1.38 0.50 21.99
C ALA A 132 2.41 -0.08 20.99
N THR A 133 2.62 -1.39 21.09
CA THR A 133 3.54 -2.13 20.24
C THR A 133 2.88 -3.40 19.69
N ILE A 134 3.38 -3.86 18.54
CA ILE A 134 3.08 -5.18 17.96
C ILE A 134 4.40 -5.94 17.95
N LYS A 135 4.45 -7.11 18.60
CA LYS A 135 5.69 -7.90 18.74
C LYS A 135 6.89 -7.03 19.18
N ASN A 136 6.70 -6.19 20.20
CA ASN A 136 7.68 -5.22 20.74
C ASN A 136 8.14 -4.11 19.77
N ASN A 137 7.53 -3.99 18.59
CA ASN A 137 7.81 -2.91 17.65
C ASN A 137 6.74 -1.83 17.74
N LEU A 138 7.16 -0.57 17.79
CA LEU A 138 6.25 0.57 17.64
C LEU A 138 5.60 0.53 16.26
N PHE A 139 4.33 0.90 16.20
CA PHE A 139 3.59 1.00 14.95
C PHE A 139 2.89 2.35 14.83
N ASP A 140 2.69 2.78 13.59
CA ASP A 140 1.93 3.99 13.27
C ASP A 140 0.65 3.59 12.53
N LEU A 141 -0.50 4.00 13.06
CA LEU A 141 -1.78 3.98 12.37
C LEU A 141 -1.85 5.16 11.41
N ARG A 142 -1.78 4.87 10.12
CA ARG A 142 -1.77 5.90 9.10
C ARG A 142 -3.18 6.19 8.59
N VAL A 143 -3.57 7.46 8.63
CA VAL A 143 -4.83 7.97 8.07
C VAL A 143 -4.50 8.97 6.96
N ILE A 144 -5.02 8.75 5.75
CA ILE A 144 -4.78 9.63 4.60
C ILE A 144 -6.08 10.30 4.19
N LEU A 145 -6.09 11.63 4.16
CA LEU A 145 -7.23 12.43 3.76
C LEU A 145 -6.98 13.11 2.42
N GLN A 146 -8.05 13.30 1.66
CA GLN A 146 -7.99 14.00 0.39
C GLN A 146 -9.22 14.91 0.19
N GLN A 147 -8.97 16.11 -0.33
CA GLN A 147 -9.98 17.06 -0.76
C GLN A 147 -10.11 17.05 -2.28
N ARG A 148 -11.35 16.98 -2.81
CA ARG A 148 -11.59 17.15 -4.25
C ARG A 148 -11.50 18.62 -4.63
N LYS A 149 -11.17 18.89 -5.91
CA LYS A 149 -11.12 20.28 -6.40
C LYS A 149 -12.49 20.93 -6.25
N GLY A 150 -12.55 22.01 -5.47
CA GLY A 150 -13.76 22.82 -5.31
C GLY A 150 -14.82 22.21 -4.40
N SER A 151 -14.55 21.11 -3.69
CA SER A 151 -15.53 20.54 -2.76
C SER A 151 -15.55 21.24 -1.40
N GLY A 152 -14.43 21.82 -0.96
CA GLY A 152 -14.25 22.30 0.43
C GLY A 152 -14.15 21.16 1.46
N VAL A 153 -14.80 20.02 1.20
CA VAL A 153 -14.87 18.88 2.11
C VAL A 153 -13.66 17.95 1.99
N TRP A 154 -12.99 17.71 3.12
CA TRP A 154 -11.97 16.68 3.31
C TRP A 154 -12.60 15.32 3.58
N LYS A 155 -12.00 14.24 3.08
CA LYS A 155 -12.46 12.87 3.37
C LYS A 155 -11.30 11.89 3.54
N VAL A 156 -11.47 10.93 4.44
CA VAL A 156 -10.48 9.87 4.74
C VAL A 156 -10.42 8.81 3.64
N THR A 157 -9.39 8.85 2.80
CA THR A 157 -9.21 7.96 1.64
C THR A 157 -8.52 6.64 1.90
N GLU A 158 -7.57 6.60 2.85
CA GLU A 158 -6.83 5.38 3.15
C GLU A 158 -6.63 5.28 4.67
N ARG A 159 -6.72 4.07 5.24
CA ARG A 159 -6.35 3.74 6.63
C ARG A 159 -5.55 2.44 6.66
N TYR A 160 -4.40 2.42 7.31
CA TYR A 160 -3.63 1.19 7.47
C TYR A 160 -2.58 1.35 8.56
N VAL A 161 -2.04 0.24 9.06
CA VAL A 161 -0.90 0.25 9.97
C VAL A 161 0.34 -0.21 9.23
N GLU A 162 1.50 0.39 9.51
CA GLU A 162 2.79 -0.02 8.94
C GLU A 162 3.74 -0.44 10.08
N VAL A 163 4.25 -1.67 10.05
CA VAL A 163 5.22 -2.23 11.02
C VAL A 163 6.34 -2.91 10.26
N THR A 164 7.60 -2.54 10.49
CA THR A 164 8.77 -3.22 9.87
C THR A 164 8.66 -3.45 8.34
N ASN A 165 8.00 -2.54 7.62
CA ASN A 165 7.65 -2.59 6.18
C ASN A 165 6.47 -3.49 5.75
N GLU A 166 5.77 -4.09 6.71
CA GLU A 166 4.50 -4.78 6.51
C GLU A 166 3.33 -3.83 6.72
N ILE A 167 2.20 -4.12 6.08
CA ILE A 167 0.99 -3.29 6.16
C ILE A 167 -0.17 -4.14 6.66
N PHE A 168 -0.87 -3.64 7.68
CA PHE A 168 -2.00 -4.32 8.32
C PHE A 168 -3.28 -3.49 8.20
N THR A 169 -4.45 -4.15 8.33
CA THR A 169 -5.68 -3.43 8.70
C THR A 169 -5.53 -2.85 10.11
N ILE A 170 -6.37 -1.88 10.46
CA ILE A 170 -6.44 -1.41 11.85
C ILE A 170 -6.87 -2.56 12.76
N HIS A 171 -7.84 -3.37 12.35
CA HIS A 171 -8.31 -4.49 13.17
C HIS A 171 -7.21 -5.50 13.49
N GLN A 172 -6.43 -5.90 12.49
CA GLN A 172 -5.32 -6.85 12.65
C GLN A 172 -4.24 -6.28 13.56
N ALA A 173 -3.81 -5.06 13.28
CA ALA A 173 -2.78 -4.40 14.08
C ALA A 173 -3.18 -4.29 15.55
N ILE A 174 -4.44 -3.94 15.83
CA ILE A 174 -4.93 -3.85 17.20
C ILE A 174 -5.02 -5.23 17.86
N TYR A 175 -5.50 -6.25 17.13
CA TYR A 175 -5.55 -7.62 17.63
C TYR A 175 -4.15 -8.17 18.00
N ASP A 176 -3.14 -7.88 17.17
CA ASP A 176 -1.74 -8.32 17.38
C ASP A 176 -0.94 -7.41 18.32
N SER A 177 -1.55 -6.31 18.80
CA SER A 177 -0.89 -5.35 19.68
C SER A 177 -0.94 -5.75 21.15
N ASN A 178 -0.14 -5.08 21.98
CA ASN A 178 -0.21 -5.19 23.43
C ASN A 178 -1.39 -4.43 24.06
N LEU A 179 -2.32 -3.88 23.27
CA LEU A 179 -3.51 -3.20 23.80
C LEU A 179 -4.55 -4.22 24.26
N GLN A 180 -5.01 -4.09 25.51
CA GLN A 180 -6.11 -4.91 26.02
C GLN A 180 -7.46 -4.20 25.83
N GLU A 181 -8.45 -4.95 25.33
CA GLU A 181 -9.87 -4.57 25.31
C GLU A 181 -10.15 -3.15 24.76
N ILE A 182 -9.94 -2.94 23.47
CA ILE A 182 -10.29 -1.68 22.80
C ILE A 182 -11.42 -1.87 21.79
N ASN A 183 -12.39 -0.97 21.80
CA ASN A 183 -13.42 -0.92 20.77
C ASN A 183 -12.83 -0.34 19.48
N ILE A 184 -12.53 -1.21 18.52
CA ILE A 184 -11.83 -0.83 17.29
C ILE A 184 -12.67 0.13 16.45
N ASP A 185 -13.99 -0.04 16.40
CA ASP A 185 -14.88 0.84 15.64
C ASP A 185 -14.91 2.25 16.23
N GLU A 186 -14.93 2.37 17.55
CA GLU A 186 -14.85 3.64 18.25
C GLU A 186 -13.49 4.32 18.07
N LEU A 187 -12.40 3.55 18.17
CA LEU A 187 -11.05 4.02 17.88
C LEU A 187 -10.95 4.59 16.46
N VAL A 188 -11.42 3.85 15.44
CA VAL A 188 -11.38 4.29 14.05
C VAL A 188 -12.19 5.58 13.86
N LYS A 189 -13.38 5.68 14.47
CA LYS A 189 -14.19 6.90 14.44
C LYS A 189 -13.47 8.08 15.08
N ASN A 190 -12.85 7.87 16.24
CA ASN A 190 -12.10 8.90 16.95
C ASN A 190 -10.89 9.38 16.13
N MET A 191 -10.09 8.45 15.61
CA MET A 191 -8.94 8.75 14.74
C MET A 191 -9.36 9.55 13.50
N ASP A 192 -10.46 9.17 12.86
CA ASP A 192 -10.99 9.90 11.71
C ASP A 192 -11.42 11.32 12.07
N ALA A 193 -12.13 11.48 13.19
CA ALA A 193 -12.59 12.77 13.66
C ALA A 193 -11.41 13.69 13.95
N ILE A 194 -10.41 13.21 14.69
CA ILE A 194 -9.16 13.91 14.98
C ILE A 194 -8.45 14.32 13.68
N ALA A 195 -8.26 13.37 12.77
CA ALA A 195 -7.55 13.63 11.52
C ALA A 195 -8.30 14.63 10.61
N LEU A 196 -9.64 14.60 10.64
CA LEU A 196 -10.49 15.58 9.96
C LEU A 196 -10.38 16.99 10.56
N GLN A 197 -10.35 17.11 11.89
CA GLN A 197 -10.18 18.38 12.57
C GLN A 197 -8.81 19.00 12.23
N VAL A 198 -7.74 18.22 12.32
CA VAL A 198 -6.38 18.70 12.04
C VAL A 198 -6.21 19.06 10.55
N VAL A 199 -6.73 18.25 9.63
CA VAL A 199 -6.60 18.56 8.19
C VAL A 199 -7.37 19.82 7.80
N GLN A 200 -8.43 20.16 8.51
CA GLN A 200 -9.19 21.38 8.26
C GLN A 200 -8.31 22.62 8.47
N LYS A 201 -7.62 22.69 9.62
CA LYS A 201 -6.66 23.78 9.94
C LYS A 201 -5.51 23.83 8.96
N LEU A 202 -4.95 22.66 8.60
CA LEU A 202 -3.88 22.59 7.59
C LEU A 202 -4.38 22.99 6.19
N GLY A 203 -5.62 22.69 5.84
CA GLY A 203 -6.23 23.07 4.57
C GLY A 203 -6.40 24.57 4.43
N GLU A 204 -6.71 25.25 5.53
CA GLU A 204 -6.78 26.72 5.61
C GLU A 204 -5.40 27.36 5.47
N ALA A 205 -4.40 26.84 6.21
CA ALA A 205 -3.01 27.32 6.13
C ALA A 205 -2.35 27.01 4.77
N PHE A 206 -2.70 25.88 4.15
CA PHE A 206 -2.10 25.40 2.90
C PHE A 206 -3.15 25.07 1.82
N PRO A 207 -3.84 26.07 1.25
CA PRO A 207 -5.01 25.87 0.38
C PRO A 207 -4.72 25.16 -0.95
N TYR A 208 -3.45 25.07 -1.34
CA TYR A 208 -3.02 24.34 -2.54
C TYR A 208 -2.74 22.86 -2.27
N HIS A 209 -2.59 22.46 -1.00
CA HIS A 209 -2.41 21.08 -0.59
C HIS A 209 -3.77 20.41 -0.41
N ARG A 210 -3.93 19.25 -1.02
CA ARG A 210 -5.22 18.55 -1.12
C ARG A 210 -5.18 17.12 -0.65
N ARG A 211 -4.04 16.71 -0.11
CA ARG A 211 -3.83 15.38 0.41
C ARG A 211 -2.87 15.50 1.58
N TRP A 212 -3.28 14.97 2.72
CA TRP A 212 -2.50 14.89 3.93
C TRP A 212 -2.56 13.47 4.46
N GLY A 213 -1.49 13.05 5.13
CA GLY A 213 -1.47 11.82 5.89
C GLY A 213 -1.04 12.10 7.31
N PHE A 214 -1.59 11.36 8.25
CA PHE A 214 -1.25 11.44 9.66
C PHE A 214 -0.81 10.06 10.11
N ASP A 215 0.36 9.98 10.74
CA ASP A 215 0.78 8.82 11.50
C ASP A 215 0.27 9.05 12.93
N ILE A 216 -0.47 8.06 13.43
CA ILE A 216 -1.18 8.12 14.70
C ILE A 216 -0.70 6.97 15.58
N LYS A 217 -0.43 7.24 16.84
CA LYS A 217 -0.08 6.25 17.85
C LYS A 217 -1.14 6.19 18.94
N ILE A 218 -1.19 5.07 19.63
CA ILE A 218 -2.08 4.84 20.77
C ILE A 218 -1.19 4.60 21.99
N ASP A 219 -1.50 5.25 23.11
CA ASP A 219 -0.79 4.97 24.37
C ASP A 219 -1.45 3.82 25.17
N GLN A 220 -0.84 3.41 26.29
CA GLN A 220 -1.40 2.37 27.16
C GLN A 220 -2.79 2.72 27.73
N ASN A 221 -3.13 4.01 27.79
CA ASN A 221 -4.43 4.50 28.24
C ASN A 221 -5.44 4.65 27.10
N LYS A 222 -5.12 4.15 25.90
CA LYS A 222 -5.95 4.18 24.68
C LYS A 222 -6.17 5.58 24.12
N ASN A 223 -5.39 6.58 24.54
CA ASN A 223 -5.42 7.91 23.94
C ASN A 223 -4.73 7.91 22.58
N VAL A 224 -5.18 8.80 21.70
CA VAL A 224 -4.74 8.90 20.32
C VAL A 224 -3.80 10.10 20.15
N TRP A 225 -2.63 9.86 19.56
CA TRP A 225 -1.56 10.85 19.43
C TRP A 225 -1.10 10.96 17.97
N ILE A 226 -1.04 12.16 17.41
CA ILE A 226 -0.46 12.39 16.08
C ILE A 226 1.06 12.45 16.22
N SER A 227 1.74 11.43 15.70
CA SER A 227 3.20 11.34 15.73
C SER A 227 3.85 12.07 14.56
N LYS A 228 3.25 12.00 13.37
CA LYS A 228 3.77 12.67 12.15
C LYS A 228 2.66 13.12 11.22
N THR A 229 2.92 14.19 10.49
CA THR A 229 2.06 14.75 9.45
C THR A 229 2.78 14.79 8.10
N HIS A 230 2.09 14.35 7.05
CA HIS A 230 2.62 14.15 5.71
C HIS A 230 1.85 14.97 4.67
N ALA A 231 2.48 15.98 4.05
CA ALA A 231 1.86 16.74 2.96
C ALA A 231 1.82 16.00 1.61
N SER A 232 2.49 14.84 1.50
CA SER A 232 2.54 14.00 0.31
C SER A 232 2.67 12.53 0.73
N PRO A 233 1.66 11.97 1.40
CA PRO A 233 1.74 10.64 1.96
C PRO A 233 1.84 9.59 0.85
N PRO A 234 2.51 8.46 1.11
CA PRO A 234 2.62 7.38 0.14
C PRO A 234 1.23 6.83 -0.22
N ARG A 235 1.10 6.31 -1.45
CA ARG A 235 -0.15 5.73 -1.95
C ARG A 235 -0.06 4.23 -1.83
N VAL A 236 -1.09 3.59 -1.28
CA VAL A 236 -1.27 2.14 -1.44
C VAL A 236 -1.81 1.83 -2.85
N LYS A 237 -2.53 2.77 -3.46
CA LYS A 237 -3.15 2.60 -4.78
C LYS A 237 -2.14 2.35 -5.91
N GLY A 238 -2.20 1.16 -6.49
CA GLY A 238 -1.47 0.80 -7.71
C GLY A 238 -0.04 0.31 -7.48
N ASN A 239 0.32 -0.01 -6.24
CA ASN A 239 1.53 -0.76 -5.91
C ASN A 239 1.14 -2.21 -5.60
N LYS A 240 1.44 -3.13 -6.54
CA LYS A 240 1.05 -4.54 -6.42
C LYS A 240 1.60 -5.19 -5.15
N GLN A 241 2.83 -4.83 -4.77
CA GLN A 241 3.48 -5.38 -3.58
C GLN A 241 2.76 -4.94 -2.31
N ARG A 242 2.47 -3.65 -2.16
CA ARG A 242 1.77 -3.12 -0.97
C ARG A 242 0.36 -3.67 -0.82
N MET A 243 -0.30 -3.94 -1.95
CA MET A 243 -1.62 -4.56 -1.92
C MET A 243 -1.53 -6.06 -1.60
N TYR A 244 -0.49 -6.74 -2.09
CA TYR A 244 -0.25 -8.14 -1.79
C TYR A 244 0.10 -8.36 -0.31
N SER A 245 1.02 -7.57 0.25
CA SER A 245 1.39 -7.65 1.67
C SER A 245 0.18 -7.51 2.59
N PHE A 246 -0.78 -6.68 2.21
CA PHE A 246 -2.02 -6.51 2.94
C PHE A 246 -2.95 -7.73 2.86
N LEU A 247 -3.05 -8.37 1.69
CA LEU A 247 -3.94 -9.51 1.51
C LEU A 247 -3.33 -10.80 2.10
N GLN A 248 -2.03 -10.83 2.32
CA GLN A 248 -1.33 -11.96 2.93
C GLN A 248 -1.55 -12.12 4.45
N THR A 249 -2.07 -11.09 5.14
CA THR A 249 -2.28 -11.13 6.59
C THR A 249 -3.50 -11.96 7.01
N ASP A 250 -4.31 -12.42 6.06
CA ASP A 250 -5.46 -13.28 6.28
C ASP A 250 -5.17 -14.64 5.66
N GLU A 251 -5.23 -15.72 6.44
CA GLU A 251 -4.78 -17.05 6.02
C GLU A 251 -5.55 -17.57 4.79
N TYR A 252 -6.89 -17.44 4.82
CA TYR A 252 -7.73 -17.84 3.70
C TYR A 252 -7.41 -17.00 2.46
N VAL A 253 -7.39 -15.68 2.59
CA VAL A 253 -7.10 -14.79 1.45
C VAL A 253 -5.70 -15.05 0.91
N SER A 254 -4.70 -15.20 1.76
CA SER A 254 -3.30 -15.46 1.39
C SER A 254 -3.17 -16.75 0.58
N SER A 255 -3.88 -17.81 0.98
CA SER A 255 -3.89 -19.11 0.28
C SER A 255 -4.42 -19.05 -1.16
N LEU A 256 -5.18 -17.99 -1.49
CA LEU A 256 -5.72 -17.77 -2.83
C LEU A 256 -4.72 -17.10 -3.77
N PHE A 257 -3.59 -16.58 -3.29
CA PHE A 257 -2.60 -15.95 -4.15
C PHE A 257 -1.38 -16.85 -4.41
N PRO A 258 -0.74 -16.74 -5.59
CA PRO A 258 0.54 -17.40 -5.83
C PRO A 258 1.62 -16.81 -4.93
N GLU A 259 2.59 -17.62 -4.50
CA GLU A 259 3.72 -17.14 -3.71
C GLU A 259 4.50 -16.06 -4.46
N THR A 260 4.75 -14.93 -3.80
CA THR A 260 5.33 -13.74 -4.43
C THR A 260 6.35 -13.09 -3.52
N MET A 261 7.50 -12.70 -4.08
CA MET A 261 8.49 -11.90 -3.39
C MET A 261 9.01 -10.76 -4.28
N GLN A 262 9.60 -9.74 -3.65
CA GLN A 262 10.30 -8.70 -4.38
C GLN A 262 11.63 -9.25 -4.92
N LEU A 263 11.95 -8.95 -6.17
CA LEU A 263 13.24 -9.25 -6.77
C LEU A 263 14.23 -8.14 -6.39
N ASN A 264 15.03 -8.36 -5.35
CA ASN A 264 16.10 -7.46 -4.93
C ASN A 264 17.44 -7.93 -5.49
N GLU A 265 17.70 -9.23 -5.40
CA GLU A 265 18.92 -9.89 -5.83
C GLU A 265 18.64 -11.08 -6.74
N THR A 266 19.68 -11.60 -7.39
CA THR A 266 19.53 -12.73 -8.32
C THR A 266 19.09 -14.01 -7.59
N GLN A 267 19.47 -14.15 -6.32
CA GLN A 267 19.13 -15.26 -5.45
C GLN A 267 17.61 -15.38 -5.22
N ASP A 268 16.90 -14.26 -5.10
CA ASP A 268 15.43 -14.24 -4.95
C ASP A 268 14.74 -14.90 -6.15
N LEU A 269 15.28 -14.71 -7.35
CA LEU A 269 14.78 -15.37 -8.56
C LEU A 269 14.96 -16.88 -8.46
N TRP A 270 16.17 -17.33 -8.15
CA TRP A 270 16.48 -18.76 -8.09
C TRP A 270 15.71 -19.46 -6.98
N LEU A 271 15.48 -18.79 -5.84
CA LEU A 271 14.71 -19.34 -4.72
C LEU A 271 13.32 -19.82 -5.17
N LEU A 272 12.54 -18.96 -5.86
CA LEU A 272 11.23 -19.36 -6.36
C LEU A 272 11.31 -20.24 -7.61
N LEU A 273 12.30 -20.01 -8.49
CA LEU A 273 12.40 -20.77 -9.73
C LEU A 273 12.84 -22.21 -9.50
N ASP A 274 13.72 -22.49 -8.53
CA ASP A 274 14.09 -23.85 -8.16
C ASP A 274 12.95 -24.54 -7.39
N LYS A 275 12.20 -23.80 -6.54
CA LYS A 275 11.03 -24.31 -5.80
C LYS A 275 9.87 -24.71 -6.71
N TYR A 276 9.47 -23.82 -7.62
CA TYR A 276 8.26 -23.99 -8.43
C TYR A 276 8.54 -24.48 -9.85
N ARG A 277 9.80 -24.46 -10.30
CA ARG A 277 10.23 -24.70 -11.69
C ARG A 277 9.63 -23.76 -12.74
N HIS A 278 8.67 -22.93 -12.35
CA HIS A 278 7.96 -22.03 -13.24
C HIS A 278 7.57 -20.75 -12.50
N VAL A 279 8.11 -19.63 -12.93
CA VAL A 279 7.87 -18.33 -12.30
C VAL A 279 7.56 -17.25 -13.33
N VAL A 280 7.00 -16.16 -12.84
CA VAL A 280 6.73 -14.97 -13.62
C VAL A 280 7.35 -13.74 -12.94
N LEU A 281 8.16 -13.02 -13.70
CA LEU A 281 8.68 -11.71 -13.33
C LEU A 281 7.68 -10.62 -13.71
N LYS A 282 7.27 -9.80 -12.75
CA LYS A 282 6.29 -8.72 -12.95
C LYS A 282 6.84 -7.38 -12.44
N PRO A 283 6.81 -6.30 -13.23
CA PRO A 283 7.12 -4.97 -12.69
C PRO A 283 6.14 -4.59 -11.58
N ILE A 284 6.65 -4.06 -10.45
CA ILE A 284 5.81 -3.59 -9.33
C ILE A 284 4.82 -2.53 -9.84
N SER A 285 5.33 -1.60 -10.65
CA SER A 285 4.52 -0.58 -11.32
C SER A 285 4.45 -0.81 -12.83
N GLY A 286 3.24 -0.82 -13.36
CA GLY A 286 2.99 -1.06 -14.78
C GLY A 286 1.54 -1.44 -15.02
N SER A 287 1.14 -1.42 -16.28
CA SER A 287 -0.19 -1.82 -16.71
C SER A 287 -0.12 -2.65 -17.98
N LEU A 288 -1.24 -3.30 -18.31
CA LEU A 288 -1.45 -4.01 -19.57
C LEU A 288 -0.50 -5.21 -19.78
N GLY A 289 0.01 -5.81 -18.72
CA GLY A 289 0.94 -6.95 -18.83
C GLY A 289 2.24 -6.61 -19.57
N THR A 290 2.64 -5.34 -19.56
CA THR A 290 3.90 -4.88 -20.17
C THR A 290 5.06 -5.18 -19.23
N GLY A 291 6.12 -5.80 -19.75
CA GLY A 291 7.31 -6.11 -18.96
C GLY A 291 7.20 -7.40 -18.16
N ILE A 292 6.12 -8.19 -18.33
CA ILE A 292 5.98 -9.50 -17.69
C ILE A 292 6.82 -10.52 -18.48
N ILE A 293 7.66 -11.27 -17.77
CA ILE A 293 8.50 -12.33 -18.32
C ILE A 293 8.14 -13.63 -17.60
N LYS A 294 7.96 -14.72 -18.34
CA LYS A 294 7.74 -16.06 -17.78
C LYS A 294 9.01 -16.87 -17.95
N LEU A 295 9.42 -17.57 -16.90
CA LEU A 295 10.64 -18.37 -16.86
C LEU A 295 10.31 -19.78 -16.38
N LEU A 296 10.84 -20.78 -17.07
CA LEU A 296 10.66 -22.20 -16.77
C LEU A 296 12.03 -22.88 -16.68
N ILE A 297 12.16 -23.84 -15.78
CA ILE A 297 13.24 -24.83 -15.76
C ILE A 297 12.60 -26.20 -15.98
N ASP A 298 13.04 -26.94 -17.00
CA ASP A 298 12.55 -28.29 -17.27
C ASP A 298 13.25 -29.34 -16.40
N SER A 299 12.92 -30.63 -16.61
CA SER A 299 13.50 -31.73 -15.85
C SER A 299 14.99 -31.96 -16.11
N ASN A 300 15.56 -31.38 -17.18
CA ASN A 300 16.96 -31.49 -17.57
C ASN A 300 17.76 -30.21 -17.21
N ASP A 301 17.18 -29.37 -16.35
CA ASP A 301 17.68 -28.05 -15.96
C ASP A 301 17.91 -27.08 -17.14
N GLN A 302 17.26 -27.34 -18.28
CA GLN A 302 17.21 -26.37 -19.37
C GLN A 302 16.18 -25.30 -19.06
N CYS A 303 16.57 -24.06 -19.29
CA CYS A 303 15.76 -22.90 -18.99
C CYS A 303 15.05 -22.39 -20.24
N GLU A 304 13.78 -22.02 -20.08
CA GLU A 304 13.02 -21.27 -21.09
C GLU A 304 12.67 -19.88 -20.58
N MET A 305 12.65 -18.90 -21.48
CA MET A 305 12.19 -17.55 -21.22
C MET A 305 11.17 -17.12 -22.26
N GLN A 306 9.96 -16.78 -21.80
CA GLN A 306 8.91 -16.23 -22.65
C GLN A 306 8.64 -14.76 -22.34
N TYR A 307 8.69 -13.91 -23.37
CA TYR A 307 8.36 -12.50 -23.31
C TYR A 307 7.40 -12.12 -24.44
N GLY A 308 6.14 -11.84 -24.10
CA GLY A 308 5.10 -11.65 -25.10
C GLY A 308 4.79 -12.97 -25.82
N ASN A 309 4.94 -12.99 -27.14
CA ASN A 309 4.80 -14.19 -27.98
C ASN A 309 6.14 -14.80 -28.40
N GLN A 310 7.26 -14.29 -27.87
CA GLN A 310 8.59 -14.82 -28.15
C GLN A 310 9.00 -15.76 -27.01
N THR A 311 9.47 -16.94 -27.36
CA THR A 311 10.02 -17.93 -26.43
C THR A 311 11.46 -18.21 -26.84
N LEU A 312 12.36 -18.13 -25.87
CA LEU A 312 13.73 -18.63 -25.94
C LEU A 312 13.77 -19.94 -25.16
N LYS A 313 14.41 -20.96 -25.72
CA LYS A 313 14.52 -22.30 -25.15
C LYS A 313 15.98 -22.72 -25.04
N ASP A 314 16.22 -23.84 -24.38
CA ASP A 314 17.52 -24.51 -24.29
C ASP A 314 18.63 -23.59 -23.75
N LEU A 315 18.26 -22.73 -22.79
CA LEU A 315 19.18 -21.80 -22.13
C LEU A 315 19.76 -22.47 -20.89
N ASN A 316 21.05 -22.26 -20.62
CA ASN A 316 21.58 -22.49 -19.28
C ASN A 316 21.25 -21.32 -18.33
N LYS A 317 21.43 -21.52 -17.02
CA LYS A 317 21.13 -20.50 -15.98
C LYS A 317 21.81 -19.15 -16.24
N LYS A 318 23.05 -19.14 -16.74
CA LYS A 318 23.80 -17.91 -17.06
C LYS A 318 23.20 -17.16 -18.26
N GLN A 319 22.84 -17.88 -19.32
CA GLN A 319 22.18 -17.32 -20.49
C GLN A 319 20.79 -16.76 -20.12
N LEU A 320 20.01 -17.51 -19.33
CA LEU A 320 18.70 -17.06 -18.84
C LEU A 320 18.81 -15.70 -18.14
N LEU A 321 19.74 -15.60 -17.17
CA LEU A 321 19.94 -14.38 -16.40
C LEU A 321 20.33 -13.20 -17.29
N ALA A 322 21.23 -13.40 -18.25
CA ALA A 322 21.64 -12.35 -19.19
C ALA A 322 20.45 -11.85 -20.04
N HIS A 323 19.59 -12.76 -20.51
CA HIS A 323 18.38 -12.41 -21.25
C HIS A 323 17.35 -11.67 -20.38
N VAL A 324 17.15 -12.12 -19.15
CA VAL A 324 16.27 -11.47 -18.16
C VAL A 324 16.74 -10.05 -17.90
N GLN A 325 18.01 -9.84 -17.56
CA GLN A 325 18.59 -8.51 -17.30
C GLN A 325 18.44 -7.57 -18.50
N LYS A 326 18.63 -8.08 -19.73
CA LYS A 326 18.45 -7.28 -20.95
C LYS A 326 16.99 -6.86 -21.21
N LYS A 327 16.02 -7.68 -20.81
CA LYS A 327 14.58 -7.39 -21.01
C LYS A 327 13.94 -6.62 -19.86
N MET A 328 14.46 -6.78 -18.65
CA MET A 328 14.01 -6.03 -17.49
C MET A 328 14.22 -4.54 -17.70
N LYS A 329 13.24 -3.75 -17.26
CA LYS A 329 13.35 -2.29 -17.24
C LYS A 329 14.02 -1.86 -15.93
N PRO A 330 14.65 -0.67 -15.88
CA PRO A 330 15.22 -0.13 -14.63
C PRO A 330 14.10 0.31 -13.67
N LYS A 331 13.40 -0.66 -13.10
CA LYS A 331 12.28 -0.54 -12.19
C LYS A 331 12.29 -1.76 -11.25
N PRO A 332 11.69 -1.65 -10.06
CA PRO A 332 11.48 -2.81 -9.19
C PRO A 332 10.59 -3.89 -9.84
N TYR A 333 10.93 -5.15 -9.61
CA TYR A 333 10.19 -6.33 -10.06
C TYR A 333 9.80 -7.22 -8.89
N LEU A 334 8.79 -8.05 -9.13
CA LEU A 334 8.39 -9.17 -8.29
C LEU A 334 8.74 -10.47 -9.02
N VAL A 335 9.16 -11.48 -8.27
CA VAL A 335 9.17 -12.89 -8.69
C VAL A 335 7.93 -13.53 -8.08
N GLN A 336 7.15 -14.24 -8.88
CA GLN A 336 5.93 -14.90 -8.42
C GLN A 336 5.83 -16.29 -9.04
N GLU A 337 5.28 -17.26 -8.30
CA GLU A 337 4.87 -18.56 -8.83
C GLU A 337 4.01 -18.40 -10.09
N TYR A 338 4.31 -19.17 -11.13
CA TYR A 338 3.47 -19.20 -12.33
C TYR A 338 2.37 -20.27 -12.20
N ILE A 339 1.13 -19.81 -12.03
CA ILE A 339 -0.04 -20.70 -12.06
C ILE A 339 -0.32 -21.18 -13.48
N GLN A 340 -0.38 -22.50 -13.66
CA GLN A 340 -0.76 -23.12 -14.91
C GLN A 340 -2.28 -23.06 -15.10
N LEU A 341 -2.73 -21.99 -15.75
CA LEU A 341 -4.14 -21.74 -15.99
C LEU A 341 -4.76 -22.76 -16.96
N ALA A 342 -6.02 -23.10 -16.73
CA ALA A 342 -6.86 -23.81 -17.67
C ALA A 342 -6.87 -23.12 -19.05
N LYS A 343 -7.03 -23.93 -20.09
CA LYS A 343 -6.85 -23.51 -21.48
C LYS A 343 -8.08 -23.80 -22.31
N ILE A 344 -8.29 -22.96 -23.31
CA ILE A 344 -9.25 -23.14 -24.41
C ILE A 344 -8.43 -23.06 -25.69
N GLU A 345 -8.47 -24.09 -26.54
CA GLU A 345 -7.69 -24.12 -27.78
C GLU A 345 -6.19 -23.82 -27.53
N ASN A 346 -5.60 -24.44 -26.50
CA ASN A 346 -4.22 -24.21 -26.01
C ASN A 346 -3.91 -22.78 -25.49
N CYS A 347 -4.88 -21.88 -25.47
CA CYS A 347 -4.71 -20.52 -24.96
C CYS A 347 -5.18 -20.45 -23.51
N PRO A 348 -4.33 -20.01 -22.55
CA PRO A 348 -4.75 -19.84 -21.17
C PRO A 348 -5.85 -18.78 -21.06
N PHE A 349 -6.71 -18.90 -20.05
CA PHE A 349 -7.69 -17.88 -19.72
C PHE A 349 -7.75 -17.60 -18.22
N ASP A 350 -8.15 -16.38 -17.88
CA ASP A 350 -8.50 -15.96 -16.52
C ASP A 350 -9.86 -15.25 -16.55
N VAL A 351 -10.41 -15.01 -15.37
CA VAL A 351 -11.74 -14.48 -15.15
C VAL A 351 -11.62 -13.07 -14.57
N ARG A 352 -12.22 -12.09 -15.24
CA ARG A 352 -12.42 -10.76 -14.68
C ARG A 352 -13.69 -10.77 -13.83
N VAL A 353 -13.52 -10.51 -12.55
CA VAL A 353 -14.62 -10.28 -11.60
C VAL A 353 -14.68 -8.80 -11.27
N ILE A 354 -15.86 -8.20 -11.26
CA ILE A 354 -16.11 -6.85 -10.76
C ILE A 354 -16.93 -6.95 -9.50
N VAL A 355 -16.43 -6.33 -8.45
CA VAL A 355 -17.10 -6.23 -7.15
C VAL A 355 -17.40 -4.77 -6.87
N GLN A 356 -18.61 -4.46 -6.43
CA GLN A 356 -19.01 -3.10 -6.08
C GLN A 356 -19.72 -3.04 -4.74
N GLN A 357 -19.53 -1.94 -4.04
CA GLN A 357 -20.16 -1.70 -2.75
C GLN A 357 -21.65 -1.39 -2.94
N LYS A 358 -22.52 -2.13 -2.26
CA LYS A 358 -23.98 -2.04 -2.33
C LYS A 358 -24.54 -0.79 -1.69
N SER A 359 -24.10 -0.51 -0.47
CA SER A 359 -24.59 0.57 0.40
C SER A 359 -23.40 1.25 1.10
N THR A 360 -23.69 2.17 2.01
CA THR A 360 -22.69 2.84 2.87
C THR A 360 -22.05 1.92 3.91
N GLU A 361 -22.58 0.70 4.11
CA GLU A 361 -22.20 -0.23 5.18
C GLU A 361 -21.05 -1.18 4.79
N PHE A 362 -20.19 -0.82 3.84
CA PHE A 362 -19.09 -1.69 3.36
C PHE A 362 -19.50 -3.08 2.85
N THR A 363 -20.80 -3.31 2.59
CA THR A 363 -21.28 -4.54 1.96
C THR A 363 -20.96 -4.53 0.48
N TYR A 364 -20.24 -5.55 0.00
CA TYR A 364 -19.85 -5.71 -1.40
C TYR A 364 -20.74 -6.74 -2.11
N ILE A 365 -20.91 -6.58 -3.43
CA ILE A 365 -21.59 -7.56 -4.29
C ILE A 365 -20.76 -7.76 -5.56
N VAL A 366 -20.81 -8.96 -6.13
CA VAL A 366 -20.28 -9.21 -7.47
C VAL A 366 -21.29 -8.69 -8.50
N THR A 367 -20.85 -7.77 -9.36
CA THR A 367 -21.70 -7.12 -10.37
C THR A 367 -21.38 -7.52 -11.81
N GLY A 368 -20.33 -8.32 -12.00
CA GLY A 368 -20.07 -8.90 -13.30
C GLY A 368 -18.85 -9.80 -13.34
N ILE A 369 -18.96 -10.85 -14.16
CA ILE A 369 -17.93 -11.85 -14.39
C ILE A 369 -17.79 -12.09 -15.89
N TYR A 370 -16.57 -12.21 -16.41
CA TYR A 370 -16.33 -12.72 -17.76
C TYR A 370 -14.94 -13.34 -17.89
N ALA A 371 -14.77 -14.26 -18.84
CA ALA A 371 -13.49 -14.89 -19.14
C ALA A 371 -12.71 -14.12 -20.22
N LYS A 372 -11.40 -13.95 -20.01
CA LYS A 372 -10.44 -13.39 -20.98
C LYS A 372 -9.54 -14.52 -21.47
N VAL A 373 -9.69 -14.90 -22.74
CA VAL A 373 -8.80 -15.90 -23.37
C VAL A 373 -7.61 -15.16 -23.97
N ALA A 374 -6.40 -15.66 -23.68
CA ALA A 374 -5.18 -15.13 -24.28
C ALA A 374 -5.22 -15.23 -25.81
N GLN A 375 -4.44 -14.37 -26.48
CA GLN A 375 -4.13 -14.57 -27.89
C GLN A 375 -3.17 -15.76 -28.01
N GLU A 376 -3.29 -16.53 -29.09
CA GLU A 376 -2.35 -17.60 -29.43
C GLU A 376 -0.88 -17.16 -29.32
N GLY A 377 -0.05 -18.02 -28.74
CA GLY A 377 1.37 -17.77 -28.46
C GLY A 377 1.64 -16.87 -27.24
N TYR A 378 0.62 -16.24 -26.63
CA TYR A 378 0.78 -15.44 -25.41
C TYR A 378 0.36 -16.21 -24.16
N PHE A 379 1.15 -16.06 -23.10
CA PHE A 379 0.78 -16.57 -21.77
C PHE A 379 -0.05 -15.58 -20.93
N THR A 380 -0.12 -14.30 -21.34
CA THR A 380 -0.89 -13.26 -20.64
C THR A 380 -2.23 -13.02 -21.32
N THR A 381 -3.32 -13.05 -20.56
CA THR A 381 -4.72 -12.94 -21.01
C THR A 381 -5.21 -11.50 -21.20
N ASN A 382 -4.31 -10.52 -21.24
CA ASN A 382 -4.72 -9.12 -21.30
C ASN A 382 -5.39 -8.77 -22.65
N LEU A 383 -6.65 -8.33 -22.59
CA LEU A 383 -7.46 -7.92 -23.75
C LEU A 383 -6.87 -6.83 -24.65
N ALA A 384 -5.90 -6.06 -24.17
CA ALA A 384 -5.19 -5.09 -25.02
C ALA A 384 -4.37 -5.78 -26.12
N LYS A 385 -4.02 -7.07 -25.95
CA LYS A 385 -3.28 -7.90 -26.90
C LYS A 385 -4.21 -8.80 -27.72
N LYS A 386 -5.35 -8.28 -28.19
CA LYS A 386 -6.34 -9.00 -29.04
C LYS A 386 -6.95 -10.28 -28.44
N GLY A 387 -6.90 -10.49 -27.13
CA GLY A 387 -7.58 -11.62 -26.48
C GLY A 387 -9.09 -11.67 -26.72
N LYS A 388 -9.66 -12.88 -26.70
CA LYS A 388 -11.11 -13.14 -26.85
C LYS A 388 -11.83 -12.94 -25.51
N VAL A 389 -13.11 -12.59 -25.56
CA VAL A 389 -13.98 -12.45 -24.37
C VAL A 389 -15.11 -13.46 -24.49
N LEU A 390 -15.31 -14.25 -23.44
CA LEU A 390 -16.37 -15.26 -23.33
C LEU A 390 -17.14 -15.05 -22.03
N THR A 391 -18.36 -15.59 -21.95
CA THR A 391 -19.01 -15.80 -20.64
C THR A 391 -18.22 -16.83 -19.84
N LEU A 392 -18.38 -16.85 -18.51
CA LEU A 392 -17.73 -17.87 -17.68
C LEU A 392 -18.19 -19.28 -18.09
N GLN A 393 -19.50 -19.47 -18.30
CA GLN A 393 -20.07 -20.73 -18.79
C GLN A 393 -19.41 -21.19 -20.10
N GLN A 394 -19.35 -20.32 -21.12
CA GLN A 394 -18.71 -20.64 -22.39
C GLN A 394 -17.24 -21.01 -22.24
N ALA A 395 -16.52 -20.39 -21.31
CA ALA A 395 -15.13 -20.70 -21.05
C ALA A 395 -14.97 -22.09 -20.40
N ILE A 396 -15.83 -22.43 -19.44
CA ILE A 396 -15.84 -23.74 -18.80
C ILE A 396 -16.17 -24.82 -19.83
N ASP A 397 -17.27 -24.66 -20.59
CA ASP A 397 -17.73 -25.64 -21.58
C ASP A 397 -16.69 -25.95 -22.66
N ARG A 398 -15.89 -24.95 -23.03
CA ARG A 398 -14.84 -25.06 -24.06
C ARG A 398 -13.47 -25.46 -23.51
N SER A 399 -13.36 -25.63 -22.20
CA SER A 399 -12.14 -26.06 -21.52
C SER A 399 -12.32 -27.45 -20.94
N HIS A 400 -11.27 -28.03 -20.38
CA HIS A 400 -11.36 -29.31 -19.67
C HIS A 400 -12.04 -29.19 -18.29
N LEU A 401 -12.32 -27.97 -17.81
CA LEU A 401 -12.89 -27.73 -16.48
C LEU A 401 -14.29 -28.30 -16.30
N ASN A 402 -15.06 -28.46 -17.37
CA ASN A 402 -16.37 -29.11 -17.33
C ASN A 402 -16.34 -30.56 -16.82
N LYS A 403 -15.15 -31.18 -16.75
CA LYS A 403 -14.93 -32.51 -16.18
C LYS A 403 -14.51 -32.48 -14.71
N VAL A 404 -14.18 -31.31 -14.17
CA VAL A 404 -13.50 -31.16 -12.87
C VAL A 404 -14.34 -30.36 -11.87
N THR A 405 -15.20 -29.46 -12.36
CA THR A 405 -16.06 -28.64 -11.49
C THR A 405 -17.35 -28.24 -12.22
N THR A 406 -18.39 -27.92 -11.46
CA THR A 406 -19.61 -27.33 -12.00
C THR A 406 -19.50 -25.80 -12.10
N ILE A 407 -20.30 -25.18 -12.97
CA ILE A 407 -20.38 -23.70 -13.04
C ILE A 407 -20.80 -23.11 -11.69
N ASP A 408 -21.76 -23.72 -11.00
CA ASP A 408 -22.34 -23.19 -9.78
C ASP A 408 -21.33 -23.19 -8.62
N GLU A 409 -20.58 -24.27 -8.46
CA GLU A 409 -19.49 -24.35 -7.48
C GLU A 409 -18.40 -23.33 -7.78
N LEU A 410 -18.00 -23.22 -9.05
CA LEU A 410 -16.94 -22.30 -9.45
C LEU A 410 -17.36 -20.84 -9.25
N VAL A 411 -18.60 -20.48 -9.61
CA VAL A 411 -19.16 -19.14 -9.35
C VAL A 411 -19.22 -18.86 -7.85
N LYS A 412 -19.70 -19.81 -7.04
CA LYS A 412 -19.76 -19.67 -5.59
C LYS A 412 -18.38 -19.41 -4.98
N ASN A 413 -17.36 -20.17 -5.41
CA ASN A 413 -15.98 -20.01 -4.93
C ASN A 413 -15.38 -18.67 -5.35
N ILE A 414 -15.59 -18.28 -6.62
CA ILE A 414 -15.14 -16.99 -7.15
C ILE A 414 -15.81 -15.83 -6.39
N ASP A 415 -17.12 -15.88 -6.18
CA ASP A 415 -17.86 -14.84 -5.47
C ASP A 415 -17.41 -14.74 -4.02
N HIS A 416 -17.28 -15.86 -3.31
CA HIS A 416 -16.81 -15.88 -1.94
C HIS A 416 -15.41 -15.25 -1.81
N ALA A 417 -14.45 -15.70 -2.61
CA ALA A 417 -13.10 -15.13 -2.65
C ALA A 417 -13.11 -13.63 -2.99
N ALA A 418 -13.90 -13.24 -4.00
CA ALA A 418 -13.95 -11.85 -4.46
C ALA A 418 -14.53 -10.90 -3.41
N LEU A 419 -15.55 -11.34 -2.68
CA LEU A 419 -16.17 -10.57 -1.61
C LEU A 419 -15.26 -10.41 -0.40
N GLN A 420 -14.58 -11.47 0.04
CA GLN A 420 -13.61 -11.41 1.14
C GLN A 420 -12.47 -10.42 0.84
N ILE A 421 -11.91 -10.50 -0.37
CA ILE A 421 -10.86 -9.57 -0.82
C ILE A 421 -11.38 -8.13 -0.90
N ALA A 422 -12.58 -7.93 -1.46
CA ALA A 422 -13.16 -6.60 -1.57
C ALA A 422 -13.43 -5.97 -0.19
N GLN A 423 -13.86 -6.76 0.79
CA GLN A 423 -14.08 -6.34 2.17
C GLN A 423 -12.78 -5.85 2.80
N LYS A 424 -11.72 -6.67 2.77
CA LYS A 424 -10.39 -6.30 3.27
C LYS A 424 -9.88 -5.02 2.59
N LEU A 425 -9.93 -4.96 1.26
CA LEU A 425 -9.50 -3.77 0.51
C LEU A 425 -10.34 -2.53 0.84
N GLY A 426 -11.60 -2.72 1.23
CA GLY A 426 -12.51 -1.68 1.70
C GLY A 426 -12.10 -1.07 3.04
N GLU A 427 -11.58 -1.89 3.96
CA GLU A 427 -11.05 -1.41 5.26
C GLU A 427 -9.90 -0.42 5.05
N ILE A 428 -8.99 -0.71 4.11
CA ILE A 428 -7.94 0.25 3.78
C ILE A 428 -8.50 1.43 3.02
N SER A 429 -9.27 1.19 1.96
CA SER A 429 -9.69 2.22 1.01
C SER A 429 -11.19 2.46 1.10
N PRO A 430 -11.68 3.11 2.18
CA PRO A 430 -13.11 3.21 2.47
C PRO A 430 -13.91 4.01 1.42
N HIS A 431 -13.26 4.93 0.69
CA HIS A 431 -13.90 5.63 -0.44
C HIS A 431 -13.94 4.80 -1.73
N HIS A 432 -13.34 3.61 -1.74
CA HIS A 432 -13.22 2.80 -2.93
C HIS A 432 -14.35 1.77 -3.03
N ARG A 433 -15.24 2.03 -3.99
CA ARG A 433 -16.50 1.30 -4.14
C ARG A 433 -16.50 0.27 -5.28
N ILE A 434 -15.38 0.10 -5.99
CA ILE A 434 -15.31 -0.82 -7.13
C ILE A 434 -13.93 -1.47 -7.26
N TRP A 435 -13.88 -2.79 -7.09
CA TRP A 435 -12.67 -3.57 -7.33
C TRP A 435 -12.85 -4.44 -8.56
N GLY A 436 -11.77 -4.65 -9.32
CA GLY A 436 -11.75 -5.71 -10.33
C GLY A 436 -10.65 -6.69 -10.06
N LEU A 437 -11.01 -7.96 -9.93
CA LEU A 437 -10.10 -9.05 -9.67
C LEU A 437 -9.87 -9.81 -10.96
N ASP A 438 -8.61 -10.14 -11.23
CA ASP A 438 -8.22 -11.08 -12.26
C ASP A 438 -7.97 -12.43 -11.56
N VAL A 439 -8.88 -13.38 -11.79
CA VAL A 439 -8.94 -14.68 -11.12
C VAL A 439 -8.52 -15.76 -12.11
N GLY A 440 -7.41 -16.43 -11.84
CA GLY A 440 -7.00 -17.64 -12.54
C GLY A 440 -7.78 -18.86 -12.05
N ILE A 441 -7.97 -19.82 -12.95
CA ILE A 441 -8.45 -21.17 -12.60
C ILE A 441 -7.40 -22.12 -13.15
N ASP A 442 -6.83 -22.97 -12.28
CA ASP A 442 -5.84 -23.94 -12.71
C ASP A 442 -6.46 -25.19 -13.32
N HIS A 443 -5.63 -26.15 -13.72
CA HIS A 443 -6.09 -27.38 -14.36
C HIS A 443 -6.95 -28.28 -13.44
N HIS A 444 -6.91 -28.08 -12.13
CA HIS A 444 -7.70 -28.83 -11.15
C HIS A 444 -8.96 -28.08 -10.71
N GLY A 445 -9.27 -26.94 -11.33
CA GLY A 445 -10.43 -26.11 -10.95
C GLY A 445 -10.20 -25.26 -9.70
N LYS A 446 -8.98 -25.25 -9.13
CA LYS A 446 -8.66 -24.37 -8.00
C LYS A 446 -8.51 -22.93 -8.50
N ILE A 447 -9.08 -22.01 -7.73
CA ILE A 447 -9.06 -20.58 -8.03
C ILE A 447 -7.81 -19.92 -7.46
N TRP A 448 -7.30 -18.93 -8.20
CA TRP A 448 -6.12 -18.15 -7.82
C TRP A 448 -6.35 -16.67 -8.12
N ILE A 449 -5.95 -15.76 -7.24
CA ILE A 449 -6.06 -14.32 -7.47
C ILE A 449 -4.75 -13.81 -8.05
N ILE A 450 -4.79 -13.44 -9.33
CA ILE A 450 -3.60 -13.00 -10.08
C ILE A 450 -3.32 -11.52 -9.81
N GLU A 451 -4.36 -10.68 -9.77
CA GLU A 451 -4.25 -9.24 -9.55
C GLU A 451 -5.57 -8.63 -9.06
N ALA A 452 -5.50 -7.68 -8.13
CA ALA A 452 -6.63 -6.83 -7.73
C ALA A 452 -6.44 -5.39 -8.24
N ASN A 453 -7.48 -4.80 -8.83
CA ASN A 453 -7.41 -3.51 -9.51
C ASN A 453 -8.41 -2.50 -8.94
N SER A 454 -7.91 -1.36 -8.48
CA SER A 454 -8.69 -0.20 -7.97
C SER A 454 -9.20 0.76 -9.07
N ASN A 455 -9.10 0.37 -10.33
CA ASN A 455 -9.72 1.08 -11.45
C ASN A 455 -9.93 0.13 -12.62
N PRO A 456 -10.84 -0.85 -12.47
CA PRO A 456 -10.92 -1.94 -13.41
C PRO A 456 -11.50 -1.50 -14.76
N GLY A 457 -10.91 -2.02 -15.83
CA GLY A 457 -11.41 -1.82 -17.19
C GLY A 457 -12.70 -2.59 -17.42
N MET A 458 -13.69 -1.94 -18.05
CA MET A 458 -15.01 -2.53 -18.33
C MET A 458 -15.22 -2.91 -19.80
N LYS A 459 -14.18 -2.79 -20.65
CA LYS A 459 -14.31 -3.01 -22.09
C LYS A 459 -14.75 -4.43 -22.44
N GLY A 460 -14.36 -5.44 -21.66
CA GLY A 460 -14.77 -6.83 -21.89
C GLY A 460 -16.28 -7.03 -21.77
N PHE A 461 -16.92 -6.45 -20.75
CA PHE A 461 -18.38 -6.50 -20.60
C PHE A 461 -19.15 -5.88 -21.77
N LYS A 462 -18.55 -4.91 -22.49
CA LYS A 462 -19.14 -4.37 -23.71
C LYS A 462 -19.03 -5.30 -24.92
N LYS A 463 -18.14 -6.29 -24.90
CA LYS A 463 -17.95 -7.26 -25.99
C LYS A 463 -18.88 -8.47 -25.87
N LEU A 464 -19.36 -8.81 -24.67
CA LEU A 464 -20.37 -9.85 -24.47
C LEU A 464 -21.68 -9.46 -25.16
N GLU A 465 -22.40 -10.42 -25.73
CA GLU A 465 -23.71 -10.15 -26.36
C GLU A 465 -24.71 -9.61 -25.35
N ASN A 466 -24.88 -10.32 -24.23
CA ASN A 466 -25.70 -9.85 -23.11
C ASN A 466 -25.02 -8.70 -22.36
N LYS A 467 -25.67 -7.52 -22.36
CA LYS A 467 -25.16 -6.30 -21.72
C LYS A 467 -25.65 -6.10 -20.28
N SER A 468 -26.35 -7.06 -19.67
CA SER A 468 -26.93 -6.95 -18.32
C SER A 468 -25.88 -6.56 -17.27
N MET A 469 -24.77 -7.30 -17.20
CA MET A 469 -23.66 -7.01 -16.29
C MET A 469 -23.06 -5.63 -16.53
N TYR A 470 -22.88 -5.23 -17.79
CA TYR A 470 -22.39 -3.88 -18.09
C TYR A 470 -23.34 -2.79 -17.55
N LYS A 471 -24.65 -2.96 -17.75
CA LYS A 471 -25.68 -2.02 -17.25
C LYS A 471 -25.70 -1.99 -15.71
N MET A 472 -25.63 -3.15 -15.07
CA MET A 472 -25.55 -3.29 -13.61
C MET A 472 -24.32 -2.57 -13.06
N ILE A 473 -23.14 -2.78 -13.65
CA ILE A 473 -21.92 -2.07 -13.24
C ILE A 473 -22.08 -0.55 -13.32
N GLN A 474 -22.71 -0.05 -14.40
CA GLN A 474 -22.98 1.38 -14.54
C GLN A 474 -23.99 1.89 -13.51
N ALA A 475 -25.02 1.12 -13.17
CA ALA A 475 -26.01 1.49 -12.16
C ALA A 475 -25.34 1.68 -10.78
N TYR A 476 -24.54 0.71 -10.33
CA TYR A 476 -23.81 0.79 -9.06
C TYR A 476 -22.78 1.94 -9.02
N LYS A 477 -22.25 2.38 -10.17
CA LYS A 477 -21.38 3.57 -10.24
C LYS A 477 -22.12 4.89 -10.02
N LYS A 478 -23.43 4.92 -10.24
CA LYS A 478 -24.27 6.11 -10.06
C LYS A 478 -24.78 6.27 -8.63
N ILE A 479 -24.80 5.18 -7.85
CA ILE A 479 -25.10 5.23 -6.42
C ILE A 479 -24.03 6.12 -5.77
N LYS A 480 -24.45 7.22 -5.16
CA LYS A 480 -23.55 8.21 -4.54
C LYS A 480 -22.97 7.68 -3.25
#